data_AF-A0A938BCL1-F1
#
_entry.id   AF-A0A938BCL1-F1
#
_cell.length_a   1.000
_cell.length_b   1.000
_cell.length_c   1.000
_cell.angle_alpha   90.00
_cell.angle_beta   90.00
_cell.angle_gamma   90.00
#
_symmetry.space_group_name_H-M   'P 1'
#
loop_
_entity.id
_entity.type
_entity.pdbx_description
1 polymer ?
#
loop_
_entity_poly.entity_id
_entity_poly.type
_entity_poly.pdbx_seq_one_letter_code
_entity_poly.pdbx_strand_id
1 'polypeptide(L)'
;MFNSSSSPKVTNCTFSGNLAGYGGGMYNTNISNPTVTNCILWEDSGKEIYNLDSTPTVTYCDVQGGYEGTGNIDADPKFTNPDAGDFTLQYNSPCIDAGKNPYAYDETINHDLGWKEDMGAYEYSGVRVSKSVSGIGEILFGGQVRAKVNVTILGTLSAIGITVHPGETHPDAPASVRRWFSVTATGEESVFDLTLSYKDSELNGETEENLNLWRWTGEAWEGPKTPARNPGDNYLLIDSQTAFSDWVIAEALEQRLPGDVSGNGSITAYDASLVLQYIVGLRELSDEDIDAADVTGNGTVTALDAALILQYTVGLITQFPVESKTGAPTLEATSEESALSKTIAQLEATPLNEEQKQVLEQLKRLVSQKLIPARTALFQNYPNPFNPETWLPYQLATDAPVTIRIYNTKGQLIRIINLSNQKAGIYLTKDRAAYWDGNNAKGEAVSSGVYFYQLQAGDFFATRKMVIVK
;
A
#
# COMPACT_ATOMS: atom_id res chain seq x y z
N MET A 1 -13.60 -16.74 48.98
CA MET A 1 -15.09 -16.68 49.15
C MET A 1 -15.62 -18.07 49.51
N PHE A 2 -16.54 -18.19 50.49
CA PHE A 2 -17.12 -19.48 50.89
C PHE A 2 -18.64 -19.50 50.64
N ASN A 3 -19.12 -20.44 49.83
CA ASN A 3 -20.53 -20.58 49.46
C ASN A 3 -21.09 -21.91 49.99
N SER A 4 -22.18 -21.83 50.77
CA SER A 4 -22.87 -22.99 51.33
C SER A 4 -24.38 -22.80 51.21
N SER A 5 -25.05 -23.71 50.48
CA SER A 5 -26.47 -23.61 50.15
C SER A 5 -26.85 -22.27 49.52
N SER A 6 -25.95 -21.69 48.71
CA SER A 6 -26.10 -20.36 48.10
C SER A 6 -25.46 -20.29 46.72
N SER A 7 -26.11 -19.63 45.75
CA SER A 7 -25.60 -19.51 44.36
C SER A 7 -25.47 -18.04 43.94
N PRO A 8 -24.47 -17.30 44.47
CA PRO A 8 -24.30 -15.88 44.16
C PRO A 8 -23.83 -15.63 42.73
N LYS A 9 -24.07 -14.40 42.23
CA LYS A 9 -23.45 -13.86 41.02
C LYS A 9 -22.25 -13.00 41.41
N VAL A 10 -21.10 -13.28 40.81
CA VAL A 10 -19.84 -12.58 41.05
C VAL A 10 -19.35 -12.03 39.71
N THR A 11 -19.10 -10.73 39.64
CA THR A 11 -18.73 -10.03 38.40
C THR A 11 -17.72 -8.95 38.72
N ASN A 12 -16.65 -8.84 37.92
CA ASN A 12 -15.60 -7.82 38.04
C ASN A 12 -14.98 -7.79 39.45
N CYS A 13 -14.52 -8.94 39.92
CA CYS A 13 -13.87 -9.10 41.22
C CYS A 13 -12.46 -9.66 41.07
N THR A 14 -11.57 -9.27 41.98
CA THR A 14 -10.22 -9.86 42.10
C THR A 14 -10.12 -10.60 43.43
N PHE A 15 -9.80 -11.89 43.37
CA PHE A 15 -9.41 -12.72 44.52
C PHE A 15 -7.93 -13.04 44.34
N SER A 16 -7.10 -12.55 45.26
CA SER A 16 -5.66 -12.78 45.16
C SER A 16 -4.97 -12.82 46.51
N GLY A 17 -3.96 -13.69 46.64
CA GLY A 17 -3.13 -13.83 47.84
C GLY A 17 -3.85 -14.40 49.07
N ASN A 18 -5.00 -15.06 48.90
CA ASN A 18 -5.80 -15.59 50.00
C ASN A 18 -5.25 -16.92 50.51
N LEU A 19 -5.18 -17.09 51.83
CA LEU A 19 -4.73 -18.33 52.48
C LEU A 19 -5.93 -19.16 52.98
N ALA A 20 -6.14 -20.34 52.40
CA ALA A 20 -7.16 -21.31 52.79
C ALA A 20 -6.71 -22.76 52.53
N GLY A 21 -7.29 -23.73 53.25
CA GLY A 21 -6.99 -25.15 53.04
C GLY A 21 -7.52 -25.70 51.70
N TYR A 22 -8.61 -25.14 51.18
CA TYR A 22 -9.21 -25.47 49.88
C TYR A 22 -9.94 -24.23 49.34
N GLY A 23 -9.85 -23.98 48.03
CA GLY A 23 -10.61 -22.90 47.38
C GLY A 23 -10.19 -21.52 47.86
N GLY A 24 -8.89 -21.21 47.73
CA GLY A 24 -8.32 -19.96 48.24
C GLY A 24 -9.07 -18.73 47.74
N GLY A 25 -9.39 -18.69 46.45
CA GLY A 25 -10.27 -17.67 45.86
C GLY A 25 -11.75 -17.97 46.09
N MET A 26 -12.20 -19.21 45.83
CA MET A 26 -13.58 -19.63 46.01
C MET A 26 -13.74 -21.11 46.41
N TYR A 27 -14.56 -21.37 47.43
CA TYR A 27 -14.97 -22.71 47.88
C TYR A 27 -16.50 -22.87 47.83
N ASN A 28 -16.99 -23.87 47.10
CA ASN A 28 -18.42 -24.13 46.91
C ASN A 28 -18.81 -25.51 47.45
N THR A 29 -19.83 -25.54 48.31
CA THR A 29 -20.38 -26.79 48.89
C THR A 29 -21.89 -26.70 49.17
N ASN A 30 -22.52 -27.82 49.51
CA ASN A 30 -23.95 -27.96 49.77
C ASN A 30 -24.80 -27.51 48.58
N ILE A 31 -24.46 -28.01 47.38
CA ILE A 31 -25.14 -27.74 46.11
C ILE A 31 -25.20 -26.22 45.80
N SER A 32 -24.05 -25.55 45.88
CA SER A 32 -23.88 -24.11 45.63
C SER A 32 -23.30 -23.86 44.23
N ASN A 33 -24.08 -23.29 43.31
CA ASN A 33 -23.69 -23.13 41.90
C ASN A 33 -23.57 -21.65 41.50
N PRO A 34 -22.56 -20.91 41.99
CA PRO A 34 -22.40 -19.50 41.63
C PRO A 34 -22.13 -19.28 40.14
N THR A 35 -22.46 -18.09 39.67
CA THR A 35 -22.06 -17.59 38.34
C THR A 35 -20.94 -16.59 38.51
N VAL A 36 -19.77 -16.87 37.93
CA VAL A 36 -18.55 -16.06 38.03
C VAL A 36 -18.19 -15.56 36.64
N THR A 37 -18.02 -14.24 36.49
CA THR A 37 -17.74 -13.60 35.20
C THR A 37 -16.76 -12.45 35.36
N ASN A 38 -15.83 -12.24 34.42
CA ASN A 38 -14.88 -11.11 34.44
C ASN A 38 -14.07 -11.01 35.74
N CYS A 39 -13.76 -12.13 36.38
CA CYS A 39 -13.03 -12.13 37.64
C CYS A 39 -11.58 -12.57 37.43
N ILE A 40 -10.67 -12.08 38.28
CA ILE A 40 -9.31 -12.61 38.40
C ILE A 40 -9.23 -13.42 39.69
N LEU A 41 -8.77 -14.67 39.61
CA LEU A 41 -8.44 -15.53 40.75
C LEU A 41 -6.98 -15.98 40.62
N TRP A 42 -6.12 -15.43 41.46
CA TRP A 42 -4.68 -15.50 41.24
C TRP A 42 -3.85 -15.52 42.52
N GLU A 43 -2.89 -16.44 42.62
CA GLU A 43 -2.00 -16.58 43.79
C GLU A 43 -2.74 -16.88 45.10
N ASP A 44 -3.90 -17.53 45.01
CA ASP A 44 -4.58 -18.02 46.21
C ASP A 44 -4.05 -19.42 46.59
N SER A 45 -3.94 -19.71 47.89
CA SER A 45 -3.41 -20.99 48.32
C SER A 45 -4.41 -22.13 48.08
N GLY A 46 -3.93 -23.23 47.50
CA GLY A 46 -4.79 -24.34 47.08
C GLY A 46 -5.22 -24.17 45.63
N LYS A 47 -6.38 -24.72 45.25
CA LYS A 47 -6.98 -24.37 43.95
C LYS A 47 -7.71 -23.03 44.08
N GLU A 48 -7.61 -22.20 43.05
CA GLU A 48 -8.33 -20.93 42.94
C GLU A 48 -9.84 -21.11 43.17
N ILE A 49 -10.43 -22.11 42.50
CA ILE A 49 -11.82 -22.53 42.70
C ILE A 49 -11.84 -24.00 43.11
N TYR A 50 -12.48 -24.29 44.24
CA TYR A 50 -12.72 -25.66 44.70
C TYR A 50 -14.21 -25.94 44.88
N ASN A 51 -14.67 -27.03 44.27
CA ASN A 51 -16.06 -27.47 44.33
C ASN A 51 -16.12 -28.88 44.92
N LEU A 52 -16.86 -29.07 46.02
CA LEU A 52 -17.02 -30.39 46.64
C LEU A 52 -18.20 -31.15 46.02
N ASP A 53 -19.40 -30.57 46.13
CA ASP A 53 -20.68 -31.12 45.67
C ASP A 53 -21.44 -30.05 44.86
N SER A 54 -20.71 -29.30 44.03
CA SER A 54 -21.15 -28.06 43.39
C SER A 54 -20.59 -27.90 41.98
N THR A 55 -21.29 -27.17 41.12
CA THR A 55 -20.95 -26.96 39.70
C THR A 55 -21.17 -25.49 39.32
N PRO A 56 -20.22 -24.58 39.64
CA PRO A 56 -20.33 -23.17 39.28
C PRO A 56 -20.15 -22.97 37.77
N THR A 57 -20.73 -21.89 37.26
CA THR A 57 -20.49 -21.42 35.88
C THR A 57 -19.43 -20.33 35.92
N VAL A 58 -18.29 -20.55 35.27
CA VAL A 58 -17.15 -19.61 35.25
C VAL A 58 -16.84 -19.26 33.80
N THR A 59 -16.95 -18.00 33.43
CA THR A 59 -16.73 -17.54 32.04
C THR A 59 -16.02 -16.20 32.02
N TYR A 60 -15.15 -15.95 31.04
CA TYR A 60 -14.39 -14.70 30.90
C TYR A 60 -13.63 -14.33 32.19
N CYS A 61 -13.02 -15.32 32.84
CA CYS A 61 -12.22 -15.11 34.05
C CYS A 61 -10.76 -15.50 33.80
N ASP A 62 -9.85 -14.85 34.50
CA ASP A 62 -8.45 -15.27 34.58
C ASP A 62 -8.28 -16.12 35.85
N VAL A 63 -7.94 -17.39 35.68
CA VAL A 63 -7.88 -18.35 36.79
C VAL A 63 -6.56 -19.09 36.74
N GLN A 64 -5.71 -18.85 37.76
CA GLN A 64 -4.42 -19.50 37.87
C GLN A 64 -4.54 -21.03 37.89
N GLY A 65 -3.80 -21.68 36.99
CA GLY A 65 -3.85 -23.14 36.81
C GLY A 65 -5.05 -23.62 35.98
N GLY A 66 -5.80 -22.68 35.39
CA GLY A 66 -6.86 -22.90 34.43
C GLY A 66 -8.22 -23.29 35.02
N TYR A 67 -9.29 -22.92 34.33
CA TYR A 67 -10.65 -23.36 34.63
C TYR A 67 -11.49 -23.45 33.35
N GLU A 68 -12.18 -24.57 33.14
CA GLU A 68 -13.00 -24.76 31.94
C GLU A 68 -14.16 -23.76 31.88
N GLY A 69 -14.32 -23.10 30.73
CA GLY A 69 -15.39 -22.13 30.50
C GLY A 69 -15.11 -21.22 29.32
N THR A 70 -16.16 -20.61 28.77
CA THR A 70 -16.02 -19.69 27.63
C THR A 70 -15.23 -18.46 28.02
N GLY A 71 -14.21 -18.11 27.25
CA GLY A 71 -13.42 -16.88 27.42
C GLY A 71 -12.49 -16.87 28.63
N ASN A 72 -12.35 -17.97 29.37
CA ASN A 72 -11.41 -18.03 30.48
C ASN A 72 -9.96 -18.09 29.97
N ILE A 73 -9.06 -17.46 30.72
CA ILE A 73 -7.61 -17.46 30.47
C ILE A 73 -6.87 -17.95 31.72
N ASP A 74 -5.59 -18.31 31.54
CA ASP A 74 -4.65 -18.68 32.59
C ASP A 74 -3.31 -18.00 32.25
N ALA A 75 -3.20 -16.72 32.61
CA ALA A 75 -2.03 -15.91 32.29
C ALA A 75 -1.72 -14.96 33.44
N ASP A 76 -0.45 -14.61 33.65
CA ASP A 76 -0.07 -13.66 34.71
C ASP A 76 -0.82 -12.32 34.52
N PRO A 77 -1.68 -11.88 35.48
CA PRO A 77 -2.49 -10.67 35.36
C PRO A 77 -1.66 -9.39 35.32
N LYS A 78 -0.36 -9.43 35.63
CA LYS A 78 0.52 -8.26 35.67
C LYS A 78 -0.05 -7.14 36.55
N PHE A 79 -0.36 -7.44 37.82
CA PHE A 79 -0.76 -6.41 38.78
C PHE A 79 0.38 -5.38 39.01
N THR A 80 0.03 -4.12 39.24
CA THR A 80 1.00 -3.03 39.44
C THR A 80 1.85 -3.26 40.69
N ASN A 81 1.23 -3.59 41.83
CA ASN A 81 1.95 -3.87 43.08
C ASN A 81 1.07 -4.68 44.06
N PRO A 82 0.89 -6.00 43.80
CA PRO A 82 -0.03 -6.83 44.59
C PRO A 82 0.41 -6.97 46.06
N ASP A 83 1.71 -6.96 46.35
CA ASP A 83 2.26 -7.00 47.72
C ASP A 83 1.82 -5.78 48.58
N ALA A 84 1.54 -4.65 47.93
CA ALA A 84 1.01 -3.45 48.57
C ALA A 84 -0.53 -3.36 48.53
N GLY A 85 -1.21 -4.38 48.01
CA GLY A 85 -2.66 -4.40 47.80
C GLY A 85 -3.14 -3.60 46.59
N ASP A 86 -2.23 -3.19 45.70
CA ASP A 86 -2.55 -2.52 44.44
C ASP A 86 -2.70 -3.55 43.32
N PHE A 87 -3.96 -3.94 43.12
CA PHE A 87 -4.38 -4.88 42.07
C PHE A 87 -4.85 -4.17 40.80
N THR A 88 -4.43 -2.92 40.57
CA THR A 88 -4.55 -2.33 39.22
C THR A 88 -3.67 -3.07 38.24
N LEU A 89 -4.05 -3.08 36.96
CA LEU A 89 -3.29 -3.78 35.92
C LEU A 89 -2.11 -2.93 35.41
N GLN A 90 -1.01 -3.56 35.00
CA GLN A 90 0.03 -2.94 34.19
C GLN A 90 -0.41 -2.86 32.72
N TYR A 91 0.19 -1.95 31.94
CA TYR A 91 -0.21 -1.65 30.56
C TYR A 91 -0.16 -2.84 29.59
N ASN A 92 0.61 -3.88 29.90
CA ASN A 92 0.77 -5.09 29.09
C ASN A 92 0.06 -6.31 29.69
N SER A 93 -0.90 -6.09 30.58
CA SER A 93 -1.68 -7.16 31.20
C SER A 93 -2.55 -7.89 30.17
N PRO A 94 -2.62 -9.24 30.21
CA PRO A 94 -3.53 -10.03 29.38
C PRO A 94 -5.01 -9.91 29.80
N CYS A 95 -5.27 -9.31 30.97
CA CYS A 95 -6.63 -9.09 31.49
C CYS A 95 -7.32 -7.86 30.89
N ILE A 96 -6.57 -6.99 30.19
CA ILE A 96 -7.12 -5.77 29.57
C ILE A 96 -7.96 -6.15 28.34
N ASP A 97 -9.18 -5.59 28.23
CA ASP A 97 -10.15 -5.84 27.16
C ASP A 97 -10.43 -7.35 26.92
N ALA A 98 -10.29 -8.19 27.94
CA ALA A 98 -10.43 -9.64 27.83
C ALA A 98 -11.76 -10.17 28.39
N GLY A 99 -12.48 -9.34 29.15
CA GLY A 99 -13.76 -9.65 29.78
C GLY A 99 -14.95 -9.64 28.83
N LYS A 100 -16.07 -10.15 29.33
CA LYS A 100 -17.39 -10.10 28.70
C LYS A 100 -18.01 -8.72 28.88
N ASN A 101 -18.42 -8.07 27.79
CA ASN A 101 -19.19 -6.84 27.86
C ASN A 101 -20.60 -7.10 28.44
N PRO A 102 -21.06 -6.38 29.48
CA PRO A 102 -22.38 -6.55 30.07
C PRO A 102 -23.52 -5.93 29.24
N TYR A 103 -23.21 -5.03 28.30
CA TYR A 103 -24.18 -4.51 27.34
C TYR A 103 -24.28 -5.51 26.20
N ALA A 104 -25.33 -6.33 26.26
CA ALA A 104 -25.73 -7.13 25.10
C ALA A 104 -25.94 -6.17 23.92
N TYR A 105 -25.48 -6.58 22.73
CA TYR A 105 -25.71 -5.88 21.47
C TYR A 105 -27.18 -5.45 21.36
N ASP A 106 -27.43 -4.16 21.58
CA ASP A 106 -28.73 -3.52 21.39
C ASP A 106 -28.68 -2.74 20.08
N GLU A 107 -29.34 -3.27 19.05
CA GLU A 107 -29.42 -2.67 17.71
C GLU A 107 -30.05 -1.26 17.72
N THR A 108 -30.67 -0.83 18.84
CA THR A 108 -31.48 0.38 18.90
C THR A 108 -30.86 1.52 19.70
N ILE A 109 -29.78 1.27 20.46
CA ILE A 109 -29.08 2.29 21.24
C ILE A 109 -27.62 2.35 20.77
N ASN A 110 -27.35 3.32 19.89
CA ASN A 110 -26.02 3.68 19.42
C ASN A 110 -25.23 4.41 20.53
N HIS A 111 -24.81 3.65 21.54
CA HIS A 111 -23.87 3.98 22.63
C HIS A 111 -23.40 2.60 23.13
N ASP A 112 -22.18 2.05 22.95
CA ASP A 112 -20.85 2.65 22.85
C ASP A 112 -19.86 1.56 22.33
N LEU A 113 -19.10 1.89 21.28
CA LEU A 113 -17.67 1.62 21.04
C LEU A 113 -16.99 0.23 21.15
N GLY A 114 -17.64 -0.90 21.40
CA GLY A 114 -17.00 -2.23 21.22
C GLY A 114 -15.80 -2.54 22.14
N TRP A 115 -15.68 -1.88 23.29
CA TRP A 115 -14.67 -2.24 24.30
C TRP A 115 -15.17 -3.48 25.06
N LYS A 116 -14.31 -4.47 25.22
CA LYS A 116 -14.53 -5.55 26.19
C LYS A 116 -14.15 -5.00 27.56
N GLU A 117 -14.80 -5.45 28.64
CA GLU A 117 -14.39 -5.00 29.98
C GLU A 117 -13.03 -5.61 30.34
N ASP A 118 -12.28 -4.95 31.22
CA ASP A 118 -11.10 -5.56 31.81
C ASP A 118 -11.56 -6.67 32.78
N MET A 119 -10.80 -7.77 32.87
CA MET A 119 -11.05 -8.75 33.92
C MET A 119 -10.57 -8.18 35.27
N GLY A 120 -11.33 -8.45 36.33
CA GLY A 120 -10.97 -8.09 37.71
C GLY A 120 -11.70 -6.87 38.26
N ALA A 121 -11.28 -6.42 39.44
CA ALA A 121 -11.95 -5.37 40.21
C ALA A 121 -11.65 -3.94 39.74
N TYR A 122 -10.58 -3.75 38.98
CA TYR A 122 -10.11 -2.43 38.57
C TYR A 122 -9.92 -2.40 37.07
N GLU A 123 -10.65 -1.50 36.42
CA GLU A 123 -10.34 -1.06 35.06
C GLU A 123 -8.94 -0.43 35.05
N TYR A 124 -8.16 -0.74 34.01
CA TYR A 124 -6.86 -0.13 33.80
C TYR A 124 -7.00 1.40 33.69
N SER A 125 -6.51 2.08 34.73
CA SER A 125 -6.63 3.54 34.94
C SER A 125 -5.32 4.30 34.66
N GLY A 126 -4.27 3.60 34.26
CA GLY A 126 -3.08 4.23 33.69
C GLY A 126 -3.47 5.13 32.52
N VAL A 127 -2.62 6.09 32.15
CA VAL A 127 -2.85 6.86 30.93
C VAL A 127 -2.83 5.87 29.77
N ARG A 128 -4.02 5.45 29.35
CA ARG A 128 -4.25 5.07 27.97
C ARG A 128 -3.76 6.29 27.19
N VAL A 129 -2.61 6.22 26.50
CA VAL A 129 -2.40 7.16 25.39
C VAL A 129 -3.27 6.67 24.24
N SER A 130 -4.57 6.51 24.48
CA SER A 130 -5.55 7.09 23.59
C SER A 130 -5.51 8.59 23.86
N LYS A 131 -4.59 9.31 23.20
CA LYS A 131 -4.94 10.69 22.88
C LYS A 131 -6.04 10.61 21.82
N SER A 132 -7.27 10.36 22.25
CA SER A 132 -8.43 10.86 21.53
C SER A 132 -8.33 12.38 21.60
N VAL A 133 -7.67 12.98 20.60
CA VAL A 133 -8.10 14.33 20.25
C VAL A 133 -9.49 14.12 19.65
N SER A 134 -10.52 14.40 20.45
CA SER A 134 -11.88 14.59 19.95
C SER A 134 -11.88 15.85 19.09
N GLY A 135 -11.42 15.70 17.86
CA GLY A 135 -11.78 16.55 16.74
C GLY A 135 -12.80 15.79 15.90
N ILE A 136 -14.00 15.56 16.44
CA ILE A 136 -15.17 15.29 15.59
C ILE A 136 -15.46 16.59 14.84
N GLY A 137 -14.97 16.69 13.62
CA GLY A 137 -15.62 17.54 12.63
C GLY A 137 -16.91 16.85 12.18
N GLU A 138 -18.00 16.99 12.95
CA GLU A 138 -19.33 16.78 12.40
C GLU A 138 -19.72 18.03 11.61
N ILE A 139 -19.64 17.97 10.27
CA ILE A 139 -20.71 18.47 9.38
C ILE A 139 -20.79 17.52 8.18
N LEU A 140 -21.94 16.85 8.04
CA LEU A 140 -22.31 16.05 6.86
C LEU A 140 -22.46 16.93 5.63
N PHE A 141 -21.93 16.51 4.48
CA PHE A 141 -22.64 16.51 3.20
C PHE A 141 -22.03 15.44 2.25
N GLY A 142 -22.83 14.42 1.88
CA GLY A 142 -22.54 13.54 0.73
C GLY A 142 -21.62 12.33 0.97
N GLY A 143 -22.12 11.27 1.61
CA GLY A 143 -21.68 9.88 1.33
C GLY A 143 -20.17 9.53 1.42
N GLN A 144 -19.41 10.03 2.40
CA GLN A 144 -17.98 9.71 2.55
C GLN A 144 -17.63 8.82 3.77
N VAL A 145 -16.56 8.03 3.59
CA VAL A 145 -15.96 6.94 4.40
C VAL A 145 -15.39 7.40 5.77
N ARG A 146 -15.42 6.56 6.83
CA ARG A 146 -15.02 6.88 8.23
C ARG A 146 -14.07 5.86 8.93
N ALA A 147 -12.78 5.86 8.62
CA ALA A 147 -11.75 5.14 9.39
C ALA A 147 -11.32 5.84 10.70
N LYS A 148 -11.01 5.04 11.73
CA LYS A 148 -10.46 5.47 13.03
C LYS A 148 -8.98 5.04 13.11
N VAL A 149 -8.09 5.98 13.42
CA VAL A 149 -6.64 5.73 13.56
C VAL A 149 -6.26 5.81 15.04
N ASN A 150 -5.65 4.75 15.57
CA ASN A 150 -5.05 4.72 16.90
C ASN A 150 -3.54 4.59 16.74
N VAL A 151 -2.77 5.38 17.50
CA VAL A 151 -1.31 5.31 17.52
C VAL A 151 -0.85 5.04 18.94
N THR A 152 -0.19 3.90 19.15
CA THR A 152 0.39 3.51 20.44
C THR A 152 1.88 3.82 20.42
N ILE A 153 2.34 4.75 21.26
CA ILE A 153 3.75 5.16 21.30
C ILE A 153 4.50 4.36 22.37
N LEU A 154 5.61 3.75 21.96
CA LEU A 154 6.57 3.08 22.82
C LEU A 154 7.82 3.98 22.93
N GLY A 155 7.78 4.96 23.84
CA GLY A 155 8.87 5.94 24.02
C GLY A 155 8.42 7.28 24.60
N THR A 156 9.31 8.28 24.53
CA THR A 156 9.05 9.66 24.98
C THR A 156 8.82 10.60 23.81
N LEU A 157 7.59 11.15 23.68
CA LEU A 157 7.23 12.15 22.67
C LEU A 157 6.71 13.44 23.30
N SER A 158 6.98 14.58 22.66
CA SER A 158 6.52 15.89 23.14
C SER A 158 5.14 16.28 22.58
N ALA A 159 4.84 15.95 21.31
CA ALA A 159 3.49 16.02 20.74
C ALA A 159 3.35 15.15 19.49
N ILE A 160 2.13 14.67 19.23
CA ILE A 160 1.72 13.98 18.00
C ILE A 160 0.50 14.69 17.39
N GLY A 161 0.45 14.80 16.07
CA GLY A 161 -0.65 15.34 15.29
C GLY A 161 -1.10 14.34 14.22
N ILE A 162 -2.41 14.09 14.14
CA ILE A 162 -3.00 13.22 13.10
C ILE A 162 -3.99 14.06 12.29
N THR A 163 -3.81 14.09 10.98
CA THR A 163 -4.74 14.77 10.06
C THR A 163 -5.32 13.73 9.12
N VAL A 164 -6.65 13.59 9.11
CA VAL A 164 -7.34 12.66 8.20
C VAL A 164 -7.89 13.45 7.03
N HIS A 165 -7.63 12.98 5.82
CA HIS A 165 -8.04 13.63 4.57
C HIS A 165 -9.07 12.75 3.83
N PRO A 166 -10.36 12.81 4.21
CA PRO A 166 -11.39 11.97 3.65
C PRO A 166 -11.76 12.41 2.23
N GLY A 167 -11.67 11.49 1.26
CA GLY A 167 -12.06 11.76 -0.13
C GLY A 167 -11.21 12.80 -0.85
N GLU A 168 -10.08 13.19 -0.26
CA GLU A 168 -9.03 13.97 -0.89
C GLU A 168 -7.93 13.00 -1.36
N THR A 169 -7.45 13.19 -2.59
CA THR A 169 -6.22 12.56 -3.07
C THR A 169 -5.04 13.34 -2.51
N HIS A 170 -4.02 12.65 -1.96
CA HIS A 170 -2.75 13.32 -1.68
C HIS A 170 -2.17 13.80 -3.03
N PRO A 171 -1.55 14.99 -3.13
CA PRO A 171 -1.05 15.52 -4.41
C PRO A 171 -0.13 14.58 -5.17
N ASP A 172 0.62 13.77 -4.41
CA ASP A 172 1.56 12.76 -4.91
C ASP A 172 1.06 11.32 -4.72
N ALA A 173 -0.22 11.12 -4.42
CA ALA A 173 -0.80 9.78 -4.29
C ALA A 173 -1.10 9.11 -5.65
N PRO A 174 -0.99 7.78 -5.74
CA PRO A 174 -1.47 6.99 -6.88
C PRO A 174 -2.96 7.26 -7.23
N ALA A 175 -3.36 7.01 -8.48
CA ALA A 175 -4.70 7.36 -8.98
C ALA A 175 -5.86 6.63 -8.28
N SER A 176 -5.59 5.50 -7.62
CA SER A 176 -6.55 4.70 -6.86
C SER A 176 -6.76 5.15 -5.41
N VAL A 177 -6.02 6.16 -4.94
CA VAL A 177 -6.08 6.62 -3.55
C VAL A 177 -7.34 7.46 -3.29
N ARG A 178 -8.25 6.93 -2.46
CA ARG A 178 -9.49 7.64 -2.08
C ARG A 178 -9.45 8.27 -0.68
N ARG A 179 -8.41 7.97 0.11
CA ARG A 179 -8.24 8.46 1.48
C ARG A 179 -6.81 8.31 1.97
N TRP A 180 -6.24 9.37 2.53
CA TRP A 180 -4.95 9.32 3.22
C TRP A 180 -5.04 9.97 4.61
N PHE A 181 -4.03 9.75 5.43
CA PHE A 181 -3.90 10.39 6.74
C PHE A 181 -2.45 10.73 7.02
N SER A 182 -2.21 11.88 7.61
CA SER A 182 -0.90 12.33 8.07
C SER A 182 -0.71 11.99 9.53
N VAL A 183 0.39 11.34 9.89
CA VAL A 183 0.84 11.20 11.27
C VAL A 183 2.13 12.00 11.41
N THR A 184 2.09 13.03 12.25
CA THR A 184 3.24 13.92 12.53
C THR A 184 3.59 13.84 14.01
N ALA A 185 4.87 13.95 14.35
CA ALA A 185 5.28 14.04 15.74
C ALA A 185 6.43 15.02 15.92
N THR A 186 6.58 15.52 17.15
CA THR A 186 7.68 16.37 17.59
C THR A 186 8.34 15.75 18.82
N GLY A 187 9.67 15.60 18.80
CA GLY A 187 10.45 14.94 19.85
C GLY A 187 11.51 13.98 19.30
N GLU A 188 12.22 13.29 20.20
CA GLU A 188 13.25 12.29 19.86
C GLU A 188 12.65 10.89 19.57
N GLU A 189 13.49 9.99 19.05
CA GLU A 189 13.18 8.65 18.54
C GLU A 189 12.10 7.91 19.35
N SER A 190 11.04 7.47 18.66
CA SER A 190 9.95 6.71 19.25
C SER A 190 9.45 5.68 18.24
N VAL A 191 9.18 4.48 18.74
CA VAL A 191 8.53 3.42 17.98
C VAL A 191 7.02 3.54 18.23
N PHE A 192 6.20 3.31 17.21
CA PHE A 192 4.75 3.31 17.37
C PHE A 192 4.07 2.17 16.62
N ASP A 193 2.95 1.72 17.18
CA ASP A 193 2.03 0.82 16.49
C ASP A 193 0.87 1.63 15.93
N LEU A 194 0.46 1.31 14.71
CA LEU A 194 -0.61 1.96 13.98
C LEU A 194 -1.78 0.98 13.82
N THR A 195 -2.89 1.28 14.48
CA THR A 195 -4.13 0.52 14.32
C THR A 195 -5.15 1.36 13.56
N LEU A 196 -5.68 0.80 12.49
CA LEU A 196 -6.68 1.40 11.64
C LEU A 196 -7.95 0.55 11.68
N SER A 197 -9.04 1.11 12.19
CA SER A 197 -10.35 0.46 12.18
C SER A 197 -11.22 1.01 11.04
N TYR A 198 -12.00 0.13 10.42
CA TYR A 198 -12.94 0.43 9.34
C TYR A 198 -14.32 -0.21 9.61
N LYS A 199 -15.31 0.04 8.75
CA LYS A 199 -16.60 -0.67 8.73
C LYS A 199 -16.70 -1.52 7.47
N ASP A 200 -17.43 -2.64 7.50
CA ASP A 200 -17.65 -3.47 6.30
C ASP A 200 -18.30 -2.68 5.16
N SER A 201 -19.20 -1.74 5.51
CA SER A 201 -19.82 -0.81 4.56
C SER A 201 -18.82 0.11 3.85
N GLU A 202 -17.59 0.21 4.35
CA GLU A 202 -16.50 1.02 3.78
C GLU A 202 -15.67 0.24 2.77
N LEU A 203 -15.83 -1.09 2.70
CA LEU A 203 -15.12 -1.95 1.75
C LEU A 203 -15.65 -1.83 0.32
N ASN A 204 -16.81 -1.19 0.10
CA ASN A 204 -17.38 -0.90 -1.23
C ASN A 204 -17.46 -2.12 -2.20
N GLY A 205 -17.56 -3.35 -1.66
CA GLY A 205 -17.60 -4.58 -2.45
C GLY A 205 -16.30 -5.40 -2.46
N GLU A 206 -15.23 -4.86 -1.87
CA GLU A 206 -13.95 -5.55 -1.67
C GLU A 206 -13.94 -6.46 -0.43
N THR A 207 -12.92 -7.31 -0.33
CA THR A 207 -12.64 -8.12 0.86
C THR A 207 -11.50 -7.52 1.69
N GLU A 208 -11.52 -7.77 3.00
CA GLU A 208 -10.54 -7.27 3.97
C GLU A 208 -9.10 -7.71 3.67
N GLU A 209 -8.94 -8.79 2.89
CA GLU A 209 -7.67 -9.32 2.42
C GLU A 209 -6.97 -8.38 1.42
N ASN A 210 -7.74 -7.55 0.70
CA ASN A 210 -7.24 -6.63 -0.32
C ASN A 210 -6.79 -5.28 0.26
N LEU A 211 -7.07 -5.01 1.54
CA LEU A 211 -6.66 -3.76 2.20
C LEU A 211 -5.16 -3.80 2.52
N ASN A 212 -4.40 -2.91 1.86
CA ASN A 212 -2.98 -2.72 2.06
C ASN A 212 -2.66 -1.30 2.52
N LEU A 213 -1.58 -1.14 3.29
CA LEU A 213 -1.14 0.16 3.78
C LEU A 213 0.15 0.58 3.07
N TRP A 214 0.19 1.82 2.61
CA TRP A 214 1.39 2.42 2.04
C TRP A 214 1.80 3.64 2.85
N ARG A 215 3.10 3.87 2.92
CA ARG A 215 3.72 4.92 3.72
C ARG A 215 4.44 5.93 2.82
N TRP A 216 4.22 7.20 3.01
CA TRP A 216 4.96 8.27 2.35
C TRP A 216 6.31 8.50 3.00
N THR A 217 7.38 8.50 2.21
CA THR A 217 8.75 8.73 2.72
C THR A 217 9.16 10.21 2.69
N GLY A 218 8.33 11.08 2.09
CA GLY A 218 8.69 12.45 1.74
C GLY A 218 9.04 12.63 0.26
N GLU A 219 9.42 11.54 -0.43
CA GLU A 219 9.77 11.52 -1.86
C GLU A 219 8.99 10.49 -2.67
N ALA A 220 8.67 9.34 -2.07
CA ALA A 220 7.94 8.23 -2.71
C ALA A 220 7.05 7.47 -1.71
N TRP A 221 6.05 6.73 -2.22
CA TRP A 221 5.28 5.77 -1.43
C TRP A 221 6.04 4.45 -1.29
N GLU A 222 6.18 3.97 -0.06
CA GLU A 222 6.78 2.69 0.31
C GLU A 222 5.67 1.73 0.78
N GLY A 223 5.57 0.56 0.18
CA GLY A 223 4.51 -0.41 0.46
C GLY A 223 4.34 -1.44 -0.69
N PRO A 224 3.30 -2.30 -0.63
CA PRO A 224 2.32 -2.39 0.44
C PRO A 224 2.91 -3.06 1.69
N LYS A 225 2.65 -2.49 2.87
CA LYS A 225 2.85 -3.20 4.14
C LYS A 225 1.65 -4.12 4.34
N THR A 226 1.90 -5.37 4.71
CA THR A 226 0.86 -6.35 5.04
C THR A 226 0.51 -6.21 6.52
N PRO A 227 -0.57 -5.51 6.90
CA PRO A 227 -0.93 -5.38 8.30
C PRO A 227 -1.36 -6.73 8.88
N ALA A 228 -1.16 -6.91 10.17
CA ALA A 228 -1.93 -7.91 10.92
C ALA A 228 -3.41 -7.51 10.87
N ARG A 229 -4.28 -8.48 10.57
CA ARG A 229 -5.71 -8.25 10.36
C ARG A 229 -6.52 -8.94 11.44
N ASN A 230 -7.62 -8.31 11.84
CA ASN A 230 -8.67 -8.97 12.60
C ASN A 230 -10.03 -8.67 11.95
N PRO A 231 -10.51 -9.57 11.07
CA PRO A 231 -11.80 -9.39 10.38
C PRO A 231 -13.02 -9.42 11.31
N GLY A 232 -12.90 -9.97 12.53
CA GLY A 232 -14.00 -9.95 13.51
C GLY A 232 -14.20 -8.58 14.15
N ASP A 233 -13.12 -7.79 14.24
CA ASP A 233 -13.08 -6.49 14.91
C ASP A 233 -12.77 -5.34 13.93
N ASN A 234 -12.80 -5.60 12.62
CA ASN A 234 -12.60 -4.67 11.51
C ASN A 234 -11.42 -3.72 11.67
N TYR A 235 -10.23 -4.27 11.95
CA TYR A 235 -9.01 -3.46 12.01
C TYR A 235 -7.80 -4.06 11.28
N LEU A 236 -6.90 -3.16 10.89
CA LEU A 236 -5.56 -3.39 10.37
C LEU A 236 -4.54 -2.86 11.39
N LEU A 237 -3.49 -3.62 11.67
CA LEU A 237 -2.42 -3.25 12.60
C LEU A 237 -1.06 -3.34 11.90
N ILE A 238 -0.25 -2.29 12.04
CA ILE A 238 1.17 -2.32 11.72
C ILE A 238 1.93 -1.96 12.99
N ASP A 239 2.78 -2.86 13.44
CA ASP A 239 3.59 -2.69 14.64
C ASP A 239 4.97 -2.08 14.32
N SER A 240 5.65 -1.60 15.36
CA SER A 240 7.08 -1.26 15.33
C SER A 240 7.50 -0.20 14.29
N GLN A 241 6.64 0.78 14.01
CA GLN A 241 6.95 1.86 13.08
C GLN A 241 7.86 2.90 13.73
N THR A 242 8.92 3.30 13.03
CA THR A 242 9.93 4.23 13.56
C THR A 242 9.80 5.65 13.02
N ALA A 243 8.90 5.88 12.07
CA ALA A 243 8.85 7.14 11.34
C ALA A 243 7.42 7.62 11.04
N PHE A 244 7.14 8.81 11.55
CA PHE A 244 5.92 9.58 11.33
C PHE A 244 5.88 10.06 9.88
N SER A 245 4.76 9.83 9.19
CA SER A 245 4.60 10.03 7.75
C SER A 245 3.13 10.08 7.36
N ASP A 246 2.87 10.37 6.09
CA ASP A 246 1.54 10.16 5.51
C ASP A 246 1.34 8.69 5.17
N TRP A 247 0.12 8.21 5.35
CA TRP A 247 -0.25 6.82 5.14
C TRP A 247 -1.55 6.76 4.34
N VAL A 248 -1.66 5.72 3.52
CA VAL A 248 -2.83 5.50 2.69
C VAL A 248 -3.30 4.06 2.83
N ILE A 249 -4.62 3.93 2.90
CA ILE A 249 -5.31 2.68 2.63
C ILE A 249 -5.58 2.69 1.15
N ALA A 250 -4.90 1.83 0.44
CA ALA A 250 -5.23 1.55 -0.94
C ALA A 250 -5.58 0.07 -1.00
N GLU A 251 -6.44 -0.30 -1.95
CA GLU A 251 -6.39 -1.65 -2.49
C GLU A 251 -4.92 -1.98 -2.82
N ALA A 252 -4.54 -3.26 -2.90
CA ALA A 252 -3.30 -3.60 -3.60
C ALA A 252 -3.27 -2.70 -4.83
N LEU A 253 -2.19 -1.91 -5.03
CA LEU A 253 -2.05 -1.22 -6.31
C LEU A 253 -2.37 -2.31 -7.31
N GLU A 254 -3.44 -2.17 -8.09
CA GLU A 254 -3.53 -2.93 -9.32
C GLU A 254 -2.29 -2.45 -10.05
N GLN A 255 -1.16 -3.12 -9.81
CA GLN A 255 -0.06 -3.14 -10.73
C GLN A 255 -0.74 -3.72 -11.93
N ARG A 256 -1.15 -2.79 -12.79
CA ARG A 256 -1.88 -3.08 -13.98
C ARG A 256 -1.15 -4.24 -14.61
N LEU A 257 -1.86 -5.37 -14.74
CA LEU A 257 -1.22 -6.63 -15.09
C LEU A 257 -0.34 -6.36 -16.31
N PRO A 258 0.95 -6.75 -16.31
CA PRO A 258 1.76 -6.59 -17.51
C PRO A 258 0.96 -7.15 -18.70
N GLY A 259 0.77 -6.33 -19.73
CA GLY A 259 -0.02 -6.63 -20.91
C GLY A 259 -1.51 -6.23 -20.87
N ASP A 260 -2.09 -5.87 -19.72
CA ASP A 260 -3.46 -5.32 -19.61
C ASP A 260 -3.45 -3.80 -19.81
N VAL A 261 -3.21 -3.38 -21.04
CA VAL A 261 -3.10 -1.96 -21.40
C VAL A 261 -4.46 -1.25 -21.38
N SER A 262 -5.57 -1.98 -21.43
CA SER A 262 -6.92 -1.42 -21.33
C SER A 262 -7.43 -1.24 -19.89
N GLY A 263 -6.82 -1.95 -18.92
CA GLY A 263 -7.13 -1.82 -17.50
C GLY A 263 -8.46 -2.46 -17.13
N ASN A 264 -8.86 -3.50 -17.88
CA ASN A 264 -10.13 -4.18 -17.68
C ASN A 264 -9.98 -5.52 -16.96
N GLY A 265 -8.77 -5.84 -16.49
CA GLY A 265 -8.43 -7.09 -15.79
C GLY A 265 -8.18 -8.28 -16.71
N SER A 266 -8.16 -8.10 -18.04
CA SER A 266 -7.99 -9.16 -19.03
C SER A 266 -6.94 -8.80 -20.08
N ILE A 267 -5.95 -9.67 -20.27
CA ILE A 267 -4.94 -9.52 -21.33
C ILE A 267 -5.47 -10.10 -22.65
N THR A 268 -5.73 -9.25 -23.63
CA THR A 268 -6.37 -9.58 -24.90
C THR A 268 -5.63 -8.99 -26.11
N ALA A 269 -6.05 -9.36 -27.32
CA ALA A 269 -5.49 -8.77 -28.54
C ALA A 269 -5.80 -7.26 -28.64
N TYR A 270 -6.89 -6.80 -28.03
CA TYR A 270 -7.20 -5.38 -27.92
C TYR A 270 -6.10 -4.61 -27.20
N ASP A 271 -5.51 -5.15 -26.12
CA ASP A 271 -4.43 -4.50 -25.38
C ASP A 271 -3.18 -4.31 -26.24
N ALA A 272 -2.80 -5.35 -27.01
CA ALA A 272 -1.74 -5.23 -28.01
C ALA A 272 -2.06 -4.13 -29.05
N SER A 273 -3.32 -4.00 -29.47
CA SER A 273 -3.74 -2.93 -30.39
C SER A 273 -3.61 -1.53 -29.79
N LEU A 274 -3.77 -1.38 -28.46
CA LEU A 274 -3.59 -0.10 -27.77
C LEU A 274 -2.12 0.31 -27.76
N VAL A 275 -1.21 -0.64 -27.56
CA VAL A 275 0.23 -0.43 -27.70
C VAL A 275 0.58 0.03 -29.11
N LEU A 276 0.03 -0.64 -30.14
CA LEU A 276 0.24 -0.22 -31.54
C LEU A 276 -0.27 1.20 -31.79
N GLN A 277 -1.46 1.54 -31.30
CA GLN A 277 -2.05 2.89 -31.43
C GLN A 277 -1.20 3.96 -30.74
N TYR A 278 -0.61 3.64 -29.60
CA TYR A 278 0.33 4.50 -28.90
C TYR A 278 1.60 4.75 -29.73
N ILE A 279 2.23 3.69 -30.24
CA ILE A 279 3.46 3.79 -31.04
C ILE A 279 3.27 4.67 -32.28
N VAL A 280 2.10 4.55 -32.94
CA VAL A 280 1.79 5.35 -34.13
C VAL A 280 1.29 6.77 -33.81
N GLY A 281 1.10 7.08 -32.52
CA GLY A 281 0.62 8.38 -32.03
C GLY A 281 -0.89 8.60 -32.21
N LEU A 282 -1.69 7.56 -32.46
CA LEU A 282 -3.16 7.70 -32.51
C LEU A 282 -3.79 7.82 -31.13
N ARG A 283 -3.06 7.40 -30.07
CA ARG A 283 -3.48 7.48 -28.68
C ARG A 283 -2.31 7.90 -27.79
N GLU A 284 -2.62 8.60 -26.70
CA GLU A 284 -1.70 8.78 -25.58
C GLU A 284 -2.08 7.79 -24.47
N LEU A 285 -1.08 7.24 -23.79
CA LEU A 285 -1.23 6.32 -22.68
C LEU A 285 -0.92 7.05 -21.38
N SER A 286 -1.63 6.71 -20.30
CA SER A 286 -1.28 7.17 -18.95
C SER A 286 0.03 6.52 -18.49
N ASP A 287 0.65 7.04 -17.42
CA ASP A 287 1.87 6.44 -16.87
C ASP A 287 1.61 4.96 -16.43
N GLU A 288 0.43 4.68 -15.88
CA GLU A 288 0.01 3.32 -15.50
C GLU A 288 -0.20 2.40 -16.73
N ASP A 289 -0.75 2.93 -17.82
CA ASP A 289 -0.90 2.17 -19.07
C ASP A 289 0.47 1.91 -19.75
N ILE A 290 1.43 2.83 -19.59
CA ILE A 290 2.80 2.68 -20.09
C ILE A 290 3.51 1.57 -19.33
N ASP A 291 3.36 1.52 -18.01
CA ASP A 291 3.93 0.46 -17.17
C ASP A 291 3.35 -0.92 -17.53
N ALA A 292 2.04 -1.01 -17.78
CA ALA A 292 1.42 -2.24 -18.25
C ALA A 292 1.82 -2.61 -19.68
N ALA A 293 2.07 -1.62 -20.53
CA ALA A 293 2.48 -1.83 -21.90
C ALA A 293 3.93 -2.32 -22.03
N ASP A 294 4.85 -1.90 -21.15
CA ASP A 294 6.26 -2.35 -21.16
C ASP A 294 6.43 -3.74 -20.53
N VAL A 295 5.94 -4.76 -21.24
CA VAL A 295 6.04 -6.15 -20.82
C VAL A 295 7.45 -6.72 -20.92
N THR A 296 8.35 -6.05 -21.65
CA THR A 296 9.78 -6.38 -21.65
C THR A 296 10.50 -5.91 -20.38
N GLY A 297 10.00 -4.86 -19.72
CA GLY A 297 10.60 -4.23 -18.55
C GLY A 297 11.86 -3.41 -18.88
N ASN A 298 11.98 -2.90 -20.11
CA ASN A 298 13.18 -2.20 -20.58
C ASN A 298 13.10 -0.66 -20.46
N GLY A 299 11.97 -0.14 -19.97
CA GLY A 299 11.65 1.28 -19.81
C GLY A 299 11.10 1.95 -21.07
N THR A 300 10.79 1.20 -22.13
CA THR A 300 10.26 1.73 -23.39
C THR A 300 9.16 0.84 -23.96
N VAL A 301 8.07 1.46 -24.43
CA VAL A 301 6.94 0.75 -25.06
C VAL A 301 7.15 0.69 -26.57
N THR A 302 7.31 -0.51 -27.12
CA THR A 302 7.65 -0.75 -28.53
C THR A 302 6.77 -1.81 -29.18
N ALA A 303 7.02 -2.07 -30.48
CA ALA A 303 6.33 -3.11 -31.23
C ALA A 303 6.63 -4.51 -30.66
N LEU A 304 7.76 -4.70 -29.97
CA LEU A 304 8.07 -5.96 -29.30
C LEU A 304 7.10 -6.24 -28.15
N ASP A 305 6.75 -5.22 -27.37
CA ASP A 305 5.78 -5.37 -26.29
C ASP A 305 4.40 -5.78 -26.81
N ALA A 306 3.90 -5.10 -27.85
CA ALA A 306 2.64 -5.48 -28.50
C ALA A 306 2.67 -6.94 -29.01
N ALA A 307 3.81 -7.37 -29.56
CA ALA A 307 3.98 -8.72 -30.06
C ALA A 307 4.00 -9.76 -28.93
N LEU A 308 4.61 -9.46 -27.78
CA LEU A 308 4.62 -10.32 -26.60
C LEU A 308 3.23 -10.42 -25.96
N ILE A 309 2.48 -9.32 -25.86
CA ILE A 309 1.09 -9.34 -25.41
C ILE A 309 0.29 -10.28 -26.30
N LEU A 310 0.44 -10.18 -27.62
CA LEU A 310 -0.25 -11.07 -28.54
C LEU A 310 0.16 -12.55 -28.34
N GLN A 311 1.45 -12.84 -28.09
CA GLN A 311 1.91 -14.19 -27.76
C GLN A 311 1.27 -14.76 -26.49
N TYR A 312 1.10 -13.92 -25.47
CA TYR A 312 0.43 -14.31 -24.24
C TYR A 312 -1.02 -14.72 -24.51
N THR A 313 -1.75 -13.95 -25.32
CA THR A 313 -3.17 -14.23 -25.64
C THR A 313 -3.39 -15.55 -26.39
N VAL A 314 -2.35 -16.09 -27.02
CA VAL A 314 -2.39 -17.38 -27.73
C VAL A 314 -1.71 -18.51 -26.95
N GLY A 315 -1.23 -18.23 -25.74
CA GLY A 315 -0.58 -19.21 -24.85
C GLY A 315 0.82 -19.65 -25.31
N LEU A 316 1.47 -18.91 -26.20
CA LEU A 316 2.87 -19.17 -26.58
C LEU A 316 3.83 -18.82 -25.43
N ILE A 317 3.46 -17.83 -24.62
CA ILE A 317 4.08 -17.52 -23.34
C ILE A 317 2.98 -17.51 -22.27
N THR A 318 3.35 -17.84 -21.04
CA THR A 318 2.44 -17.84 -19.87
C THR A 318 2.86 -16.83 -18.80
N GLN A 319 3.94 -16.09 -19.06
CA GLN A 319 4.50 -15.05 -18.20
C GLN A 319 5.29 -14.09 -19.11
N PHE A 320 5.26 -12.80 -18.78
CA PHE A 320 6.03 -11.80 -19.47
C PHE A 320 7.48 -11.73 -18.97
N PRO A 321 8.42 -11.24 -19.80
CA PRO A 321 9.80 -11.02 -19.37
C PRO A 321 9.93 -10.21 -18.07
N VAL A 322 9.14 -9.14 -17.92
CA VAL A 322 9.15 -8.27 -16.73
C VAL A 322 8.78 -9.00 -15.42
N GLU A 323 8.06 -10.12 -15.50
CA GLU A 323 7.60 -10.88 -14.33
C GLU A 323 8.67 -11.85 -13.78
N SER A 324 9.76 -12.09 -14.52
CA SER A 324 10.80 -13.05 -14.13
C SER A 324 11.82 -12.48 -13.13
N LYS A 325 11.49 -12.48 -11.82
CA LYS A 325 12.39 -12.00 -10.73
C LYS A 325 13.64 -12.88 -10.45
N THR A 326 13.84 -13.97 -11.18
CA THR A 326 15.10 -14.74 -11.18
C THR A 326 15.51 -14.94 -12.61
N GLY A 327 16.64 -14.34 -13.00
CA GLY A 327 17.13 -14.29 -14.38
C GLY A 327 16.80 -15.54 -15.19
N ALA A 328 15.91 -15.36 -16.16
CA ALA A 328 15.67 -16.31 -17.22
C ALA A 328 15.46 -15.53 -18.51
N PRO A 329 15.93 -16.09 -19.62
CA PRO A 329 17.14 -15.56 -20.24
C PRO A 329 17.00 -14.06 -20.53
N THR A 330 17.98 -13.25 -20.12
CA THR A 330 18.36 -12.09 -20.95
C THR A 330 18.25 -12.58 -22.37
N LEU A 331 17.38 -11.98 -23.19
CA LEU A 331 17.26 -12.29 -24.61
C LEU A 331 18.67 -12.46 -25.16
N GLU A 332 19.16 -13.70 -25.25
CA GLU A 332 20.41 -14.04 -25.91
C GLU A 332 20.08 -14.00 -27.40
N ALA A 333 19.84 -12.79 -27.88
CA ALA A 333 19.52 -12.45 -29.24
C ALA A 333 19.79 -10.95 -29.42
N THR A 334 21.00 -10.63 -29.85
CA THR A 334 21.24 -9.76 -31.01
C THR A 334 20.10 -8.78 -31.34
N SER A 335 19.98 -7.63 -30.66
CA SER A 335 19.02 -6.53 -30.93
C SER A 335 17.52 -6.87 -30.84
N GLU A 336 16.74 -5.90 -30.36
CA GLU A 336 15.27 -5.95 -30.26
C GLU A 336 14.58 -6.31 -31.58
N GLU A 337 15.14 -5.88 -32.70
CA GLU A 337 14.66 -6.19 -34.06
C GLU A 337 14.67 -7.69 -34.36
N SER A 338 15.69 -8.42 -33.86
CA SER A 338 15.75 -9.88 -34.01
C SER A 338 14.72 -10.58 -33.12
N ALA A 339 14.53 -10.09 -31.89
CA ALA A 339 13.52 -10.62 -30.99
C ALA A 339 12.12 -10.45 -31.59
N LEU A 340 11.78 -9.25 -32.05
CA LEU A 340 10.51 -8.94 -32.71
C LEU A 340 10.27 -9.80 -33.95
N SER A 341 11.29 -9.97 -34.79
CA SER A 341 11.20 -10.82 -35.99
C SER A 341 10.89 -12.28 -35.65
N LYS A 342 11.52 -12.83 -34.59
CA LYS A 342 11.24 -14.19 -34.11
C LYS A 342 9.82 -14.30 -33.54
N THR A 343 9.41 -13.32 -32.74
CA THR A 343 8.09 -13.26 -32.12
C THR A 343 6.96 -13.26 -33.17
N ILE A 344 7.10 -12.45 -34.22
CA ILE A 344 6.16 -12.40 -35.35
C ILE A 344 6.10 -13.76 -36.06
N ALA A 345 7.24 -14.37 -36.36
CA ALA A 345 7.27 -15.67 -37.03
C ALA A 345 6.56 -16.78 -36.22
N GLN A 346 6.67 -16.76 -34.89
CA GLN A 346 5.96 -17.70 -34.01
C GLN A 346 4.43 -17.45 -34.03
N LEU A 347 4.01 -16.19 -34.03
CA LEU A 347 2.59 -15.82 -34.12
C LEU A 347 1.97 -16.24 -35.46
N GLU A 348 2.70 -16.07 -36.56
CA GLU A 348 2.25 -16.51 -37.90
C GLU A 348 2.07 -18.03 -38.01
N ALA A 349 2.86 -18.80 -37.24
CA ALA A 349 2.77 -20.26 -37.20
C ALA A 349 1.68 -20.79 -36.27
N THR A 350 1.00 -19.91 -35.52
CA THR A 350 0.01 -20.29 -34.49
C THR A 350 -1.42 -20.09 -35.01
N PRO A 351 -2.40 -20.95 -34.66
CA PRO A 351 -3.79 -20.71 -34.97
C PRO A 351 -4.32 -19.45 -34.25
N LEU A 352 -4.76 -18.44 -35.00
CA LEU A 352 -5.27 -17.16 -34.48
C LEU A 352 -6.76 -16.99 -34.75
N ASN A 353 -7.48 -16.32 -33.85
CA ASN A 353 -8.83 -15.81 -34.12
C ASN A 353 -8.78 -14.55 -35.00
N GLU A 354 -9.93 -14.05 -35.46
CA GLU A 354 -9.96 -12.90 -36.39
C GLU A 354 -9.41 -11.60 -35.79
N GLU A 355 -9.60 -11.37 -34.49
CA GLU A 355 -9.08 -10.19 -33.80
C GLU A 355 -7.55 -10.24 -33.71
N GLN A 356 -7.00 -11.38 -33.27
CA GLN A 356 -5.56 -11.62 -33.20
C GLN A 356 -4.89 -11.50 -34.58
N LYS A 357 -5.54 -12.00 -35.65
CA LYS A 357 -5.05 -11.83 -37.02
C LYS A 357 -5.00 -10.36 -37.43
N GLN A 358 -6.03 -9.58 -37.11
CA GLN A 358 -6.06 -8.16 -37.45
C GLN A 358 -4.94 -7.39 -36.74
N VAL A 359 -4.71 -7.68 -35.46
CA VAL A 359 -3.64 -7.06 -34.66
C VAL A 359 -2.26 -7.50 -35.15
N LEU A 360 -2.07 -8.78 -35.50
CA LEU A 360 -0.84 -9.25 -36.13
C LEU A 360 -0.57 -8.56 -37.47
N GLU A 361 -1.59 -8.35 -38.30
CA GLU A 361 -1.42 -7.62 -39.56
C GLU A 361 -1.13 -6.13 -39.34
N GLN A 362 -1.70 -5.50 -38.30
CA GLN A 362 -1.34 -4.14 -37.91
C GLN A 362 0.12 -4.06 -37.44
N LEU A 363 0.56 -5.02 -36.60
CA LEU A 363 1.94 -5.14 -36.15
C LEU A 363 2.89 -5.37 -37.34
N LYS A 364 2.56 -6.28 -38.24
CA LYS A 364 3.36 -6.52 -39.45
C LYS A 364 3.42 -5.31 -40.34
N ARG A 365 2.33 -4.55 -40.50
CA ARG A 365 2.36 -3.25 -41.21
C ARG A 365 3.26 -2.26 -40.48
N LEU A 366 3.18 -2.19 -39.15
CA LEU A 366 4.02 -1.33 -38.32
C LEU A 366 5.52 -1.62 -38.49
N VAL A 367 5.88 -2.89 -38.60
CA VAL A 367 7.26 -3.36 -38.72
C VAL A 367 7.75 -3.33 -40.18
N SER A 368 6.88 -3.67 -41.15
CA SER A 368 7.20 -3.73 -42.57
C SER A 368 7.15 -2.36 -43.25
N GLN A 369 6.33 -1.44 -42.74
CA GLN A 369 6.31 -0.05 -43.15
C GLN A 369 7.13 0.73 -42.12
N LYS A 370 8.29 1.27 -42.52
CA LYS A 370 9.02 2.32 -41.82
C LYS A 370 8.02 3.34 -41.26
N LEU A 371 7.62 3.19 -40.00
CA LEU A 371 6.50 3.95 -39.52
C LEU A 371 6.88 5.41 -39.44
N ILE A 372 6.22 6.21 -40.26
CA ILE A 372 6.29 7.64 -40.21
C ILE A 372 5.26 8.06 -39.15
N PRO A 373 5.69 8.60 -37.99
CA PRO A 373 4.77 9.14 -36.99
C PRO A 373 3.72 10.07 -37.62
N ALA A 374 2.48 10.04 -37.17
CA ALA A 374 1.45 10.95 -37.72
C ALA A 374 1.73 12.43 -37.40
N ARG A 375 2.51 12.71 -36.34
CA ARG A 375 2.90 14.06 -35.91
C ARG A 375 4.37 14.13 -35.54
N THR A 376 4.98 15.27 -35.78
CA THR A 376 6.27 15.62 -35.19
C THR A 376 6.05 15.99 -33.72
N ALA A 377 6.88 15.47 -32.81
CA ALA A 377 6.76 15.75 -31.38
C ALA A 377 8.12 15.72 -30.66
N LEU A 378 8.21 16.44 -29.54
CA LEU A 378 9.35 16.46 -28.62
C LEU A 378 8.93 15.88 -27.27
N PHE A 379 9.70 14.93 -26.76
CA PHE A 379 9.43 14.23 -25.50
C PHE A 379 10.39 14.67 -24.39
N GLN A 380 10.07 14.27 -23.16
CA GLN A 380 10.86 14.56 -21.98
C GLN A 380 12.26 13.94 -22.10
N ASN A 381 13.30 14.69 -21.70
CA ASN A 381 14.66 14.18 -21.70
C ASN A 381 14.80 13.03 -20.70
N TYR A 382 15.69 12.07 -21.00
CA TYR A 382 15.99 10.96 -20.11
C TYR A 382 17.50 10.75 -19.97
N PRO A 383 18.04 10.58 -18.76
CA PRO A 383 17.36 10.75 -17.46
C PRO A 383 16.96 12.22 -17.20
N ASN A 384 16.06 12.47 -16.24
CA ASN A 384 15.72 13.81 -15.75
C ASN A 384 15.21 13.74 -14.29
N PRO A 385 15.93 14.29 -13.29
CA PRO A 385 17.20 15.01 -13.41
C PRO A 385 18.35 14.15 -13.96
N PHE A 386 19.36 14.77 -14.57
CA PHE A 386 20.50 14.07 -15.14
C PHE A 386 21.86 14.55 -14.59
N ASN A 387 22.88 13.70 -14.68
CA ASN A 387 24.25 13.98 -14.28
C ASN A 387 25.28 13.18 -15.13
N PRO A 388 26.16 13.81 -15.92
CA PRO A 388 25.98 15.10 -16.61
C PRO A 388 25.30 14.93 -17.98
N GLU A 389 24.95 13.71 -18.39
CA GLU A 389 24.46 13.43 -19.75
C GLU A 389 22.97 13.06 -19.84
N THR A 390 22.34 13.41 -20.97
CA THR A 390 20.93 13.11 -21.23
C THR A 390 20.64 12.93 -22.72
N TRP A 391 19.61 12.14 -23.02
CA TRP A 391 19.02 12.00 -24.35
C TRP A 391 17.77 12.87 -24.46
N LEU A 392 17.52 13.43 -25.64
CA LEU A 392 16.39 14.31 -25.95
C LEU A 392 15.52 13.61 -27.01
N PRO A 393 14.52 12.83 -26.59
CA PRO A 393 13.73 11.99 -27.50
C PRO A 393 12.76 12.84 -28.33
N TYR A 394 12.61 12.50 -29.60
CA TYR A 394 11.68 13.17 -30.52
C TYR A 394 11.16 12.20 -31.58
N GLN A 395 10.19 12.64 -32.38
CA GLN A 395 9.72 11.92 -33.55
C GLN A 395 9.40 12.90 -34.68
N LEU A 396 9.49 12.45 -35.93
CA LEU A 396 9.29 13.27 -37.13
C LEU A 396 8.21 12.67 -38.03
N ALA A 397 7.16 13.45 -38.34
CA ALA A 397 6.13 13.03 -39.29
C ALA A 397 6.55 13.17 -40.76
N THR A 398 7.59 13.94 -41.04
CA THR A 398 8.15 14.10 -42.38
C THR A 398 9.66 14.25 -42.27
N ASP A 399 10.38 14.01 -43.36
CA ASP A 399 11.81 14.32 -43.44
C ASP A 399 12.01 15.81 -43.14
N ALA A 400 12.87 16.14 -42.17
CA ALA A 400 13.08 17.52 -41.76
C ALA A 400 14.51 17.77 -41.23
N PRO A 401 15.05 18.99 -41.42
CA PRO A 401 16.24 19.41 -40.70
C PRO A 401 15.91 19.59 -39.23
N VAL A 402 16.67 18.92 -38.35
CA VAL A 402 16.47 18.97 -36.90
C VAL A 402 17.55 19.78 -36.22
N THR A 403 17.14 20.75 -35.42
CA THR A 403 18.01 21.56 -34.56
C THR A 403 17.45 21.58 -33.14
N ILE A 404 18.29 21.30 -32.15
CA ILE A 404 17.96 21.51 -30.74
C ILE A 404 18.75 22.70 -30.18
N ARG A 405 18.04 23.60 -29.51
CA ARG A 405 18.63 24.74 -28.80
C ARG A 405 18.38 24.63 -27.32
N ILE A 406 19.44 24.77 -26.53
CA ILE A 406 19.39 24.66 -25.07
C ILE A 406 19.57 26.05 -24.47
N TYR A 407 18.72 26.43 -23.52
CA TYR A 407 18.69 27.73 -22.86
C TYR A 407 18.72 27.58 -21.34
N ASN A 408 19.28 28.57 -20.65
CA ASN A 408 19.11 28.69 -19.20
C ASN A 408 17.79 29.42 -18.84
N THR A 409 17.51 29.57 -17.54
CA THR A 409 16.31 30.27 -17.03
C THR A 409 16.23 31.75 -17.39
N LYS A 410 17.34 32.38 -17.81
CA LYS A 410 17.37 33.77 -18.30
C LYS A 410 17.11 33.87 -19.81
N GLY A 411 16.82 32.76 -20.49
CA GLY A 411 16.66 32.69 -21.94
C GLY A 411 17.96 32.79 -22.73
N GLN A 412 19.13 32.70 -22.07
CA GLN A 412 20.42 32.74 -22.76
C GLN A 412 20.69 31.39 -23.41
N LEU A 413 21.10 31.41 -24.68
CA LEU A 413 21.47 30.22 -25.43
C LEU A 413 22.78 29.62 -24.90
N ILE A 414 22.74 28.34 -24.54
CA ILE A 414 23.82 27.58 -23.92
C ILE A 414 24.52 26.67 -24.93
N ARG A 415 23.74 25.95 -25.75
CA ARG A 415 24.24 24.96 -26.72
C ARG A 415 23.26 24.84 -27.90
N ILE A 416 23.80 24.57 -29.09
CA ILE A 416 23.03 24.15 -30.26
C ILE A 416 23.51 22.75 -30.66
N ILE A 417 22.57 21.83 -30.92
CA ILE A 417 22.81 20.50 -31.46
C ILE A 417 22.16 20.45 -32.85
N ASN A 418 22.96 20.38 -33.90
CA ASN A 418 22.48 20.31 -35.28
C ASN A 418 22.53 18.85 -35.76
N LEU A 419 21.38 18.24 -36.01
CA LEU A 419 21.28 16.85 -36.47
C LEU A 419 21.11 16.75 -38.00
N SER A 420 21.28 17.85 -38.73
CA SER A 420 21.09 17.89 -40.20
C SER A 420 19.70 17.37 -40.62
N ASN A 421 19.54 16.91 -41.85
CA ASN A 421 18.29 16.36 -42.35
C ASN A 421 18.06 14.94 -41.82
N GLN A 422 17.01 14.78 -41.02
CA GLN A 422 16.59 13.52 -40.42
C GLN A 422 15.40 12.97 -41.21
N LYS A 423 15.33 11.64 -41.33
CA LYS A 423 14.20 10.97 -42.00
C LYS A 423 12.97 10.96 -41.09
N ALA A 424 11.80 10.97 -41.70
CA ALA A 424 10.55 10.68 -41.00
C ALA A 424 10.70 9.37 -40.19
N GLY A 425 10.33 9.41 -38.92
CA GLY A 425 10.55 8.28 -38.02
C GLY A 425 10.63 8.66 -36.53
N ILE A 426 10.76 7.62 -35.70
CA ILE A 426 10.78 7.69 -34.25
C ILE A 426 12.24 7.73 -33.75
N TYR A 427 12.57 8.66 -32.85
CA TYR A 427 13.93 8.87 -32.31
C TYR A 427 13.89 8.91 -30.77
N LEU A 428 13.46 7.79 -30.17
CA LEU A 428 13.20 7.71 -28.72
C LEU A 428 14.34 7.10 -27.90
N THR A 429 15.13 6.23 -28.51
CA THR A 429 16.18 5.45 -27.84
C THR A 429 17.50 6.21 -27.79
N LYS A 430 18.38 5.84 -26.84
CA LYS A 430 19.71 6.46 -26.63
C LYS A 430 20.58 6.53 -27.89
N ASP A 431 20.50 5.52 -28.76
CA ASP A 431 21.26 5.44 -30.02
C ASP A 431 20.69 6.31 -31.15
N ARG A 432 19.44 6.78 -31.02
CA ARG A 432 18.75 7.56 -32.06
C ARG A 432 18.42 8.98 -31.65
N ALA A 433 18.07 9.20 -30.39
CA ALA A 433 17.70 10.50 -29.85
C ALA A 433 18.87 11.49 -29.91
N ALA A 434 18.57 12.78 -29.77
CA ALA A 434 19.63 13.77 -29.67
C ALA A 434 20.35 13.64 -28.32
N TYR A 435 21.65 13.92 -28.31
CA TYR A 435 22.48 13.79 -27.11
C TYR A 435 22.95 15.15 -26.59
N TRP A 436 22.92 15.32 -25.27
CA TRP A 436 23.61 16.41 -24.60
C TRP A 436 24.49 15.90 -23.47
N ASP A 437 25.75 16.35 -23.48
CA ASP A 437 26.83 16.03 -22.54
C ASP A 437 26.90 16.95 -21.31
N GLY A 438 25.90 17.84 -21.15
CA GLY A 438 25.90 18.81 -20.06
C GLY A 438 26.89 19.98 -20.24
N ASN A 439 27.50 20.14 -21.43
CA ASN A 439 28.46 21.20 -21.71
C ASN A 439 27.84 22.34 -22.54
N ASN A 440 28.33 23.57 -22.32
CA ASN A 440 28.00 24.74 -23.13
C ASN A 440 28.72 24.71 -24.50
N ALA A 441 28.52 25.74 -25.33
CA ALA A 441 29.16 25.86 -26.65
C ALA A 441 30.71 25.93 -26.63
N LYS A 442 31.34 26.23 -25.49
CA LYS A 442 32.79 26.25 -25.30
C LYS A 442 33.35 24.91 -24.78
N GLY A 443 32.49 23.92 -24.55
CA GLY A 443 32.87 22.65 -23.93
C GLY A 443 32.98 22.70 -22.40
N GLU A 444 32.53 23.78 -21.77
CA GLU A 444 32.55 23.92 -20.30
C GLU A 444 31.26 23.35 -19.70
N ALA A 445 31.39 22.57 -18.63
CA ALA A 445 30.25 21.99 -17.94
C ALA A 445 29.35 23.07 -17.32
N VAL A 446 28.04 22.95 -17.54
CA VAL A 446 27.07 23.93 -17.01
C VAL A 446 26.83 23.75 -15.51
N SER A 447 26.26 24.74 -14.82
CA SER A 447 25.92 24.63 -13.40
C SER A 447 24.65 23.79 -13.20
N SER A 448 24.52 23.13 -12.04
CA SER A 448 23.26 22.51 -11.59
C SER A 448 22.10 23.50 -11.68
N GLY A 449 20.93 23.03 -12.08
CA GLY A 449 19.73 23.86 -12.18
C GLY A 449 18.82 23.50 -13.34
N VAL A 450 17.86 24.38 -13.60
CA VAL A 450 16.85 24.22 -14.64
C VAL A 450 17.34 24.78 -15.97
N TYR A 451 17.16 24.01 -17.03
CA TYR A 451 17.40 24.40 -18.41
C TYR A 451 16.16 24.09 -19.25
N PHE A 452 16.07 24.72 -20.42
CA PHE A 452 15.02 24.47 -21.40
C PHE A 452 15.65 24.05 -22.72
N TYR A 453 15.13 23.03 -23.36
CA TYR A 453 15.53 22.62 -24.69
C TYR A 453 14.37 22.77 -25.66
N GLN A 454 14.67 23.29 -26.84
CA GLN A 454 13.71 23.53 -27.89
C GLN A 454 14.10 22.73 -29.13
N LEU A 455 13.19 21.90 -29.62
CA LEU A 455 13.29 21.24 -30.92
C LEU A 455 12.73 22.16 -31.99
N GLN A 456 13.49 22.35 -33.08
CA GLN A 456 13.02 22.88 -34.35
C GLN A 456 13.17 21.78 -35.41
N ALA A 457 12.06 21.40 -36.05
CA ALA A 457 12.02 20.43 -37.14
C ALA A 457 11.15 20.97 -38.28
N GLY A 458 11.77 21.58 -39.29
CA GLY A 458 11.05 22.36 -40.29
C GLY A 458 10.28 23.52 -39.63
N ASP A 459 8.95 23.54 -39.81
CA ASP A 459 8.04 24.54 -39.21
C ASP A 459 7.59 24.16 -37.79
N PHE A 460 7.90 22.95 -37.32
CA PHE A 460 7.53 22.51 -35.97
C PHE A 460 8.50 23.05 -34.91
N PHE A 461 7.94 23.61 -33.83
CA PHE A 461 8.68 24.04 -32.65
C PHE A 461 8.03 23.49 -31.37
N ALA A 462 8.83 22.89 -30.49
CA ALA A 462 8.40 22.49 -29.15
C ALA A 462 9.51 22.73 -28.14
N THR A 463 9.14 23.09 -26.91
CA THR A 463 10.08 23.38 -25.81
C THR A 463 9.73 22.55 -24.59
N ARG A 464 10.74 22.02 -23.91
CA ARG A 464 10.60 21.27 -22.65
C ARG A 464 11.63 21.70 -21.61
N LYS A 465 11.29 21.48 -20.34
CA LYS A 465 12.15 21.74 -19.18
C LYS A 465 13.02 20.51 -18.90
N MET A 466 14.26 20.72 -18.48
CA MET A 466 15.15 19.66 -17.98
C MET A 466 15.94 20.16 -16.76
N VAL A 467 16.40 19.24 -15.91
CA VAL A 467 17.12 19.55 -14.67
C VAL A 467 18.46 18.80 -14.66
N ILE A 468 19.55 19.55 -14.50
CA ILE A 468 20.88 18.97 -14.28
C ILE A 468 21.23 19.08 -12.80
N VAL A 469 21.70 17.97 -12.22
CA VAL A 469 22.20 17.90 -10.84
C VAL A 469 23.63 17.38 -10.91
N LYS A 470 24.57 18.13 -10.34
CA LYS A 470 25.96 17.70 -10.20
C LYS A 470 26.21 17.07 -8.85
#